data_AF-A0A9E3N8H9-F1
#
_entry.id   AF-A0A9E3N8H9-F1
#
_cell.length_a   1.000
_cell.length_b   1.000
_cell.length_c   1.000
_cell.angle_alpha   90.00
_cell.angle_beta   90.00
_cell.angle_gamma   90.00
#
_symmetry.space_group_name_H-M   'P 1'
#
loop_
_entity.id
_entity.type
_entity.pdbx_description
1 polymer ?
#
loop_
_entity_poly.entity_id
_entity_poly.type
_entity_poly.pdbx_seq_one_letter_code
_entity_poly.pdbx_strand_id
1 'polypeptide(L)'
;QFSKDLAAPKNGERWLLLTSAYHMPRSIGVFRSIGFKVEAYPADWRLAGTADLLKFSVFSVQGFMHTDVAVREWVGLAAYRLSRRTSAFFPAPGAD
;
A
#
# COMPACT_ATOMS: atom_id res chain seq x y z
N GLN A 1 19.22 15.13 -2.56
CA GLN A 1 20.15 16.24 -2.85
C GLN A 1 20.84 16.71 -1.59
N PHE A 2 20.14 17.34 -0.63
CA PHE A 2 20.71 17.82 0.65
C PHE A 2 21.70 16.86 1.34
N SER A 3 21.34 15.60 1.56
CA SER A 3 22.22 14.63 2.24
C SER A 3 23.52 14.34 1.47
N LYS A 4 23.50 14.39 0.13
CA LYS A 4 24.70 14.21 -0.70
C LYS A 4 25.63 15.41 -0.56
N ASP A 5 25.06 16.60 -0.57
CA ASP A 5 25.81 17.86 -0.48
C ASP A 5 26.46 18.01 0.91
N LEU A 6 25.74 17.62 1.97
CA LEU A 6 26.28 17.59 3.33
C LEU A 6 27.37 16.53 3.52
N ALA A 7 27.18 15.35 2.92
CA ALA A 7 28.13 14.25 3.01
C ALA A 7 29.45 14.53 2.28
N ALA A 8 29.41 15.32 1.19
CA ALA A 8 30.55 15.64 0.33
C ALA A 8 31.44 14.40 0.04
N PRO A 9 30.85 13.31 -0.51
CA PRO A 9 31.52 12.00 -0.58
C PRO A 9 32.78 12.05 -1.45
N LYS A 10 33.87 11.47 -0.95
CA LYS A 10 35.14 11.36 -1.69
C LYS A 10 35.24 10.04 -2.44
N ASN A 11 36.09 10.01 -3.47
CA ASN A 11 36.37 8.79 -4.22
C ASN A 11 36.97 7.71 -3.30
N GLY A 12 36.36 6.52 -3.31
CA GLY A 12 36.80 5.38 -2.49
C GLY A 12 36.06 5.22 -1.16
N GLU A 13 35.26 6.19 -0.74
CA GLU A 13 34.47 6.07 0.49
C GLU A 13 33.26 5.14 0.30
N ARG A 14 32.95 4.38 1.35
CA ARG A 14 31.75 3.54 1.42
C ARG A 14 30.71 4.20 2.32
N TRP A 15 29.53 4.45 1.75
CA TRP A 15 28.43 5.10 2.45
C TRP A 15 27.31 4.11 2.74
N LEU A 16 26.90 4.02 4.01
CA LEU A 16 25.80 3.17 4.45
C LEU A 16 24.53 4.01 4.63
N LEU A 17 23.42 3.55 4.04
CA LEU A 17 22.11 4.19 4.17
C LEU A 17 21.31 3.49 5.27
N LEU A 18 21.28 4.13 6.44
CA LEU A 18 20.47 3.69 7.59
C LEU A 18 19.06 4.26 7.50
N THR A 19 18.07 3.40 7.32
CA THR A 19 16.65 3.75 7.47
C THR A 19 15.82 2.50 7.71
N SER A 20 14.52 2.64 7.98
CA SER A 20 13.63 1.50 8.14
C SER A 20 13.65 0.61 6.88
N ALA A 21 13.66 -0.72 7.08
CA ALA A 21 13.58 -1.71 6.00
C ALA A 21 12.40 -1.44 5.05
N TYR A 22 11.27 -0.96 5.59
CA TYR A 22 10.08 -0.59 4.83
C TYR A 22 10.32 0.55 3.83
N HIS A 23 11.18 1.51 4.16
CA HIS A 23 11.50 2.64 3.29
C HIS A 23 12.69 2.37 2.37
N MET A 24 13.42 1.28 2.58
CA MET A 24 14.68 1.00 1.92
C MET A 24 14.61 1.01 0.38
N PRO A 25 13.64 0.33 -0.27
CA PRO A 25 13.61 0.29 -1.74
C PRO A 25 13.46 1.68 -2.36
N ARG A 26 12.58 2.51 -1.78
CA ARG A 26 12.35 3.88 -2.23
C ARG A 26 13.57 4.76 -2.02
N SER A 27 14.17 4.70 -0.83
CA SER A 27 15.33 5.52 -0.50
C SER A 27 16.53 5.18 -1.38
N ILE A 28 16.84 3.89 -1.58
CA ILE A 28 17.91 3.47 -2.50
C ILE A 28 17.68 4.01 -3.93
N GLY A 29 16.43 3.98 -4.42
CA GLY A 29 16.08 4.55 -5.72
C GLY A 29 16.42 6.04 -5.83
N VAL A 30 16.08 6.83 -4.81
CA VAL A 30 16.35 8.28 -4.78
C VAL A 30 17.85 8.57 -4.70
N PHE A 31 18.61 7.83 -3.89
CA PHE A 31 20.06 8.05 -3.79
C PHE A 31 20.78 7.67 -5.10
N ARG A 32 20.33 6.60 -5.78
CA ARG A 32 20.87 6.20 -7.09
C ARG A 32 20.54 7.20 -8.19
N SER A 33 19.33 7.75 -8.22
CA SER A 33 18.93 8.71 -9.27
C SER A 33 19.75 10.00 -9.25
N ILE A 34 20.24 10.41 -8.07
CA ILE A 34 21.15 11.57 -7.91
C ILE A 34 22.64 11.19 -8.00
N GLY A 35 22.96 9.96 -8.38
CA GLY A 35 24.34 9.47 -8.52
C GLY A 35 25.12 9.40 -7.20
N PHE A 36 24.45 9.20 -6.07
CA PHE A 36 25.12 8.99 -4.78
C PHE A 36 25.15 7.48 -4.47
N LYS A 37 26.35 6.89 -4.57
CA LYS A 37 26.56 5.46 -4.31
C LYS A 37 26.49 5.17 -2.81
N VAL A 38 25.39 4.57 -2.38
CA VAL A 38 25.13 4.14 -1.00
C VAL A 38 24.78 2.65 -0.96
N GLU A 39 25.15 1.99 0.13
CA GLU A 39 24.86 0.59 0.42
C GLU A 39 23.74 0.50 1.47
N ALA A 40 22.78 -0.39 1.26
CA ALA A 40 21.59 -0.47 2.10
C ALA A 40 21.94 -1.05 3.47
N TYR A 41 21.57 -0.34 4.54
CA TYR A 41 21.63 -0.86 5.91
C TYR A 41 20.26 -0.71 6.59
N PRO A 42 19.33 -1.64 6.31
CA PRO A 42 17.99 -1.63 6.88
C PRO A 42 17.98 -1.82 8.40
N ALA A 43 17.28 -0.91 9.08
CA ALA A 43 16.92 -0.98 10.48
C ALA A 43 15.41 -1.25 10.63
N ASP A 44 14.94 -1.52 11.85
CA ASP A 44 13.50 -1.73 12.17
C ASP A 44 12.81 -2.69 11.18
N TRP A 45 13.30 -3.93 11.13
CA TRP A 45 12.73 -5.01 10.32
C TRP A 45 11.37 -5.43 10.88
N ARG A 46 10.33 -4.69 10.51
CA ARG A 46 8.94 -5.07 10.74
C ARG A 46 8.53 -6.13 9.70
N LEU A 47 9.01 -7.37 9.89
CA LEU A 47 8.57 -8.59 9.21
C LEU A 47 8.25 -8.46 7.70
N ALA A 48 9.26 -8.31 6.85
CA ALA A 48 9.08 -8.42 5.41
C ALA A 48 9.46 -9.83 4.92
N GLY A 49 8.58 -10.80 5.16
CA GLY A 49 8.53 -12.00 4.31
C GLY A 49 8.08 -11.60 2.89
N THR A 50 8.32 -12.44 1.88
CA THR A 50 7.89 -12.19 0.49
C THR A 50 6.38 -11.89 0.34
N ALA A 51 5.58 -12.28 1.32
CA ALA A 51 4.15 -11.96 1.43
C ALA A 51 3.84 -10.47 1.73
N ASP A 52 4.77 -9.70 2.29
CA ASP A 52 4.58 -8.28 2.62
C ASP A 52 4.92 -7.33 1.47
N LEU A 53 5.63 -7.81 0.44
CA LEU A 53 5.84 -7.06 -0.81
C LEU A 53 4.53 -6.83 -1.58
N LEU A 54 3.51 -7.66 -1.30
CA LEU A 54 2.15 -7.54 -1.81
C LEU A 54 1.19 -6.88 -0.81
N LYS A 55 1.66 -6.45 0.38
CA LYS A 55 0.85 -5.63 1.29
C LYS A 55 0.94 -4.17 0.91
N PHE A 56 0.32 -3.94 -0.23
CA PHE A 56 -0.45 -2.77 -0.60
C PHE A 56 -0.32 -1.60 0.39
N SER A 57 0.61 -0.70 0.06
CA SER A 57 0.47 0.75 0.29
C SER A 57 -0.76 1.33 -0.42
N VAL A 58 -1.88 0.62 -0.39
CA VAL A 58 -3.10 0.85 -1.17
C VAL A 58 -4.26 0.89 -0.17
N PHE A 59 -4.12 1.80 0.78
CA PHE A 59 -5.22 2.68 1.14
C PHE A 59 -5.49 3.71 0.01
N SER A 60 -5.32 3.33 -1.26
CA SER A 60 -5.51 4.21 -2.40
C SER A 60 -6.39 3.52 -3.45
N VAL A 61 -7.53 4.14 -3.75
CA VAL A 61 -8.42 3.86 -4.89
C VAL A 61 -9.29 2.58 -4.84
N GLN A 62 -8.80 1.39 -4.46
CA GLN A 62 -9.66 0.17 -4.49
C GLN A 62 -10.72 0.09 -3.38
N GLY A 63 -10.50 0.73 -2.23
CA GLY A 63 -11.52 0.84 -1.18
C GLY A 63 -12.80 1.57 -1.65
N PHE A 64 -12.69 2.47 -2.63
CA PHE A 64 -13.84 3.20 -3.17
C PHE A 64 -14.72 2.34 -4.08
N MET A 65 -14.15 1.37 -4.81
CA MET A 65 -14.92 0.46 -5.67
C MET A 65 -15.80 -0.49 -4.84
N HIS A 66 -15.31 -0.98 -3.71
CA HIS A 66 -16.11 -1.79 -2.79
C HIS A 66 -17.26 -1.00 -2.17
N THR A 67 -17.07 0.30 -1.91
CA THR A 67 -18.14 1.18 -1.44
C THR A 67 -19.20 1.43 -2.51
N ASP A 68 -18.83 1.64 -3.79
CA ASP A 68 -19.82 1.84 -4.87
C ASP A 68 -20.68 0.59 -5.09
N VAL A 69 -20.06 -0.60 -5.10
CA VAL A 69 -20.79 -1.87 -5.19
C VAL A 69 -21.71 -2.06 -3.99
N ALA A 70 -21.21 -1.84 -2.77
CA ALA A 70 -22.04 -1.94 -1.57
C ALA A 70 -23.24 -0.98 -1.63
N VAL A 71 -23.03 0.29 -1.98
CA VAL A 71 -24.11 1.28 -2.07
C VAL A 71 -25.15 0.87 -3.11
N ARG A 72 -24.74 0.39 -4.30
CA ARG A 72 -25.67 -0.08 -5.34
C ARG A 72 -26.49 -1.29 -4.89
N GLU A 73 -25.87 -2.26 -4.21
CA GLU A 73 -26.58 -3.44 -3.69
C GLU A 73 -27.58 -3.05 -2.59
N TRP A 74 -27.20 -2.15 -1.67
CA TRP A 74 -28.10 -1.65 -0.63
C TRP A 74 -29.28 -0.84 -1.20
N VAL A 75 -29.04 -0.02 -2.22
CA VAL A 75 -30.11 0.70 -2.95
C VAL A 75 -31.01 -0.28 -3.70
N GLY A 76 -30.43 -1.32 -4.32
CA GLY A 76 -31.18 -2.41 -4.95
C GLY A 76 -32.11 -3.10 -3.96
N LEU A 77 -31.59 -3.54 -2.81
CA LEU A 77 -32.39 -4.16 -1.75
C LEU A 77 -33.52 -3.25 -1.26
N ALA A 78 -33.24 -1.95 -1.05
CA ALA A 78 -34.25 -0.97 -0.65
C ALA A 78 -35.35 -0.79 -1.72
N ALA A 79 -34.99 -0.71 -2.99
CA ALA A 79 -35.95 -0.58 -4.10
C ALA A 79 -36.82 -1.83 -4.27
N TYR A 80 -36.25 -3.04 -4.16
CA TYR A 80 -37.00 -4.30 -4.20
C TYR A 80 -37.95 -4.46 -2.99
N ARG A 81 -37.54 -3.99 -1.80
CA ARG A 81 -38.39 -3.94 -0.60
C ARG A 81 -39.58 -3.00 -0.78
N LEU A 82 -39.34 -1.79 -1.30
CA LEU A 82 -40.39 -0.77 -1.49
C LEU A 82 -41.37 -1.15 -2.61
N SER A 83 -40.90 -1.84 -3.65
CA SER A 83 -41.74 -2.38 -4.72
C SER A 83 -42.49 -3.67 -4.33
N ARG A 84 -42.38 -4.14 -3.08
CA ARG A 84 -42.97 -5.39 -2.55
C ARG A 84 -42.58 -6.66 -3.32
N ARG A 85 -41.48 -6.62 -4.07
CA ARG A 85 -40.99 -7.76 -4.84
C ARG A 85 -40.18 -8.75 -3.99
N THR A 86 -39.78 -8.37 -2.79
CA THR A 86 -39.10 -9.23 -1.80
C THR A 86 -39.71 -9.11 -0.40
N SER A 87 -39.94 -10.24 0.27
CA SER A 87 -40.54 -10.31 1.62
C SER A 87 -39.51 -10.21 2.76
N ALA A 88 -38.21 -10.31 2.46
CA ALA A 88 -37.10 -10.21 3.42
C ALA A 88 -36.08 -9.12 2.98
N PHE A 89 -35.50 -8.41 3.96
CA PHE A 89 -34.51 -7.35 3.70
C PHE A 89 -33.13 -7.90 3.33
N PHE A 90 -32.80 -9.11 3.81
CA PHE A 90 -31.61 -9.87 3.44
C PHE A 90 -32.03 -11.28 3.01
N PRO A 91 -32.33 -11.50 1.72
CA PRO A 91 -32.58 -12.84 1.22
C PRO A 91 -31.24 -13.61 1.22
N ALA A 92 -31.07 -14.53 2.16
CA ALA A 92 -29.98 -15.48 2.12
C ALA A 92 -30.28 -16.54 1.04
N PRO A 93 -29.26 -17.17 0.42
CA PRO A 93 -29.47 -18.38 -0.37
C PRO A 93 -30.14 -19.43 0.52
N GLY A 94 -31.13 -20.15 -0.01
CA GLY A 94 -31.68 -21.32 0.67
C GLY A 94 -30.55 -22.29 0.99
N ALA A 95 -30.50 -22.78 2.22
CA ALA A 95 -29.65 -23.89 2.57
C ALA A 95 -30.27 -25.15 1.96
N ASP A 96 -29.85 -25.47 0.74
CA ASP A 96 -29.99 -26.80 0.16
C ASP A 96 -28.76 -27.63 0.58
#